data_AF-A0A1A8WVN4-F1
#
_entry.id   AF-A0A1A8WVN4-F1
#
_cell.length_a   1.000
_cell.length_b   1.000
_cell.length_c   1.000
_cell.angle_alpha   90.00
_cell.angle_beta   90.00
_cell.angle_gamma   90.00
#
_symmetry.space_group_name_H-M   'P 1'
#
loop_
_entity.id
_entity.type
_entity.pdbx_description
1 polymer ?
#
loop_
_entity_poly.entity_id
_entity_poly.type
_entity_poly.pdbx_seq_one_letter_code
_entity_poly.pdbx_strand_id
1 'polypeptide(L)'
;MKRVLIALEALHSNGVVHRDLKMENLMLENVNDPSSLKIIDFGLASFLNSPSMSMRCGSPGYVAPEILRYSSYGTKVDIFSLGVILYNILCGYPPFRGNNVKEIFKKNMRCNISFNTKHWLTKSENVKEIILWMCSKNPDDRCTAIQALGHPWFLPKLTDMHMASNMNELANKDMIMQKTTEYDMCKKCKHYPIENNEKGNNNNDIIQNNQNSINDYKKYHDTMLKIY
;
A
#
# COMPACT_ATOMS: atom_id res chain seq x y z
N MET A 1 7.03 1.72 -3.14
CA MET A 1 5.73 2.39 -2.89
C MET A 1 5.07 1.94 -1.59
N LYS A 2 4.84 0.64 -1.34
CA LYS A 2 4.31 0.16 -0.04
C LYS A 2 5.10 0.68 1.18
N ARG A 3 6.43 0.65 1.12
CA ARG A 3 7.32 1.23 2.15
C ARG A 3 7.07 2.72 2.41
N VAL A 4 6.87 3.50 1.35
CA VAL A 4 6.61 4.95 1.46
C VAL A 4 5.26 5.21 2.11
N LEU A 5 4.23 4.41 1.78
CA LEU A 5 2.93 4.49 2.45
C LEU A 5 3.03 4.16 3.94
N ILE A 6 3.80 3.14 4.33
CA ILE A 6 4.04 2.81 5.74
C ILE A 6 4.73 3.97 6.46
N ALA A 7 5.76 4.55 5.85
CA ALA A 7 6.45 5.70 6.43
C ALA A 7 5.52 6.93 6.56
N LEU A 8 4.68 7.19 5.55
CA LEU A 8 3.70 8.27 5.61
C LEU A 8 2.63 8.02 6.68
N GLU A 9 2.15 6.79 6.83
CA GLU A 9 1.25 6.46 7.93
C GLU A 9 1.88 6.84 9.27
N ALA A 10 3.15 6.46 9.50
CA ALA A 10 3.82 6.72 10.76
C ALA A 10 3.98 8.23 11.02
N LEU A 11 4.25 9.02 9.98
CA LEU A 11 4.30 10.48 10.09
C LEU A 11 2.91 11.05 10.39
N HIS A 12 1.90 10.61 9.63
CA HIS A 12 0.54 11.13 9.67
C HIS A 12 -0.16 10.81 11.00
N SER A 13 0.08 9.63 11.58
CA SER A 13 -0.43 9.24 12.90
C SER A 13 0.19 10.06 14.03
N ASN A 14 1.41 10.58 13.84
CA ASN A 14 2.06 11.54 14.73
C ASN A 14 1.76 13.02 14.38
N GLY A 15 0.81 13.26 13.47
CA GLY A 15 0.38 14.61 13.09
C GLY A 15 1.44 15.40 12.30
N VAL A 16 2.42 14.72 11.70
CA VAL A 16 3.47 15.32 10.86
C VAL A 16 3.06 15.21 9.39
N VAL A 17 3.18 16.31 8.65
CA VAL A 17 2.97 16.39 7.21
C VAL A 17 4.31 16.72 6.54
N HIS A 18 4.71 15.97 5.53
CA HIS A 18 6.01 16.13 4.86
C HIS A 18 6.03 17.36 3.91
N ARG A 19 4.96 17.56 3.14
CA ARG A 19 4.69 18.71 2.25
C ARG A 19 5.61 18.91 1.04
N ASP A 20 6.76 18.23 0.96
CA ASP A 20 7.61 18.24 -0.25
C ASP A 20 7.97 16.84 -0.78
N LEU A 21 7.01 15.90 -0.79
CA LEU A 21 7.26 14.61 -1.41
C LEU A 21 7.45 14.75 -2.93
N LYS A 22 8.58 14.24 -3.41
CA LYS A 22 9.00 14.18 -4.81
C LYS A 22 9.95 13.01 -5.01
N MET A 23 10.26 12.67 -6.26
CA MET A 23 11.13 11.51 -6.54
C MET A 23 12.52 11.66 -5.94
N GLU A 24 13.04 12.88 -5.92
CA GLU A 24 14.34 13.24 -5.37
C GLU A 24 14.43 13.00 -3.86
N ASN A 25 13.28 13.02 -3.16
CA ASN A 25 13.18 12.81 -1.72
C ASN A 25 12.88 11.34 -1.35
N LEU A 26 13.01 10.41 -2.31
CA LEU A 26 12.93 8.97 -2.10
C LEU A 26 14.28 8.33 -2.43
N MET A 27 14.99 7.85 -1.41
CA MET A 27 16.33 7.30 -1.57
C MET A 27 16.38 5.83 -1.14
N LEU A 28 17.09 5.00 -1.91
CA LEU A 28 17.44 3.65 -1.53
C LEU A 28 18.71 3.70 -0.67
N GLU A 29 18.64 3.20 0.55
CA GLU A 29 19.84 2.98 1.37
C GLU A 29 20.76 1.92 0.75
N ASN A 30 20.18 0.88 0.15
CA ASN A 30 20.87 -0.13 -0.62
C ASN A 30 20.27 -0.21 -2.04
N VAL A 31 21.07 0.13 -3.05
CA VAL A 31 20.63 0.13 -4.45
C VAL A 31 20.18 -1.23 -4.97
N ASN A 32 20.63 -2.32 -4.34
CA ASN A 32 20.28 -3.69 -4.68
C ASN A 32 19.05 -4.20 -3.90
N ASP A 33 18.54 -3.44 -2.93
CA ASP A 33 17.34 -3.79 -2.16
C ASP A 33 16.25 -2.71 -2.31
N PRO A 34 15.26 -2.91 -3.19
CA PRO A 34 14.10 -2.02 -3.30
C PRO A 34 13.31 -1.84 -2.00
N SER A 35 13.46 -2.76 -1.04
CA SER A 35 12.82 -2.71 0.26
C SER A 35 13.44 -1.66 1.19
N SER A 36 14.66 -1.20 0.91
CA SER A 36 15.40 -0.18 1.67
C SER A 36 15.04 1.26 1.28
N LEU A 37 13.90 1.47 0.60
CA LEU A 37 13.44 2.79 0.19
C LEU A 37 13.02 3.62 1.39
N LYS A 38 13.63 4.80 1.56
CA LYS A 38 13.38 5.75 2.65
C LYS A 38 12.93 7.10 2.10
N ILE A 39 12.12 7.80 2.87
CA ILE A 39 11.82 9.22 2.65
C ILE A 39 12.97 10.01 3.27
N ILE A 40 13.48 10.99 2.53
CA ILE A 40 14.52 11.92 3.00
C ILE A 40 14.02 13.36 2.90
N ASP A 41 14.73 14.27 3.58
CA ASP A 41 14.52 15.72 3.55
C ASP A 41 13.15 16.19 4.09
N PHE A 42 13.14 16.46 5.39
CA PHE A 42 12.01 17.01 6.14
C PHE A 42 12.08 18.54 6.27
N GLY A 43 12.84 19.24 5.42
CA GLY A 43 13.04 20.69 5.53
C GLY A 43 11.76 21.52 5.41
N LEU A 44 10.74 20.97 4.75
CA LEU A 44 9.40 21.56 4.67
C LEU A 44 8.37 20.83 5.54
N ALA A 45 8.74 19.84 6.36
CA ALA A 45 7.78 19.14 7.20
C ALA A 45 7.19 20.05 8.28
N SER A 46 5.98 19.73 8.74
CA SER A 46 5.33 20.48 9.82
C SER A 46 4.29 19.64 10.56
N PHE A 47 4.06 19.97 11.83
CA PHE A 47 2.92 19.49 12.58
C PHE A 47 1.61 20.13 12.10
N LEU A 48 0.51 19.38 12.14
CA LEU A 48 -0.83 19.81 11.69
C LEU A 48 -1.33 21.09 12.38
N ASN A 49 -0.95 21.32 13.63
CA ASN A 49 -1.40 22.47 14.42
C ASN A 49 -0.46 23.68 14.30
N SER A 50 0.55 23.62 13.42
CA SER A 50 1.50 24.70 13.20
C SER A 50 0.93 25.81 12.30
N PRO A 51 1.26 27.09 12.54
CA PRO A 51 0.89 28.19 11.65
C PRO A 51 1.34 28.00 10.18
N SER A 52 2.43 27.25 9.97
CA SER A 52 2.98 27.00 8.64
C SER A 52 2.07 26.13 7.75
N MET A 53 1.05 25.47 8.30
CA MET A 53 0.07 24.65 7.57
C MET A 53 -0.88 25.44 6.65
N SER A 54 -0.73 26.75 6.59
CA SER A 54 -1.42 27.64 5.64
C SER A 54 -0.53 28.13 4.49
N MET A 55 0.77 27.83 4.55
CA MET A 55 1.75 28.32 3.58
C MET A 55 1.76 27.48 2.30
N ARG A 56 1.92 28.14 1.15
CA ARG A 56 2.26 27.48 -0.11
C ARG A 56 3.71 27.01 -0.07
N CYS A 57 3.91 25.72 -0.24
CA CYS A 57 5.22 25.09 -0.34
C CYS A 57 5.15 23.83 -1.21
N GLY A 58 6.31 23.21 -1.44
CA GLY A 58 6.43 21.99 -2.22
C GLY A 58 6.86 22.22 -3.67
N SER A 59 7.24 21.13 -4.33
CA SER A 59 7.86 21.14 -5.64
C SER A 59 6.82 21.12 -6.79
N PRO A 60 6.92 22.02 -7.79
CA PRO A 60 5.98 22.07 -8.92
C PRO A 60 5.75 20.71 -9.58
N GLY A 61 4.49 20.38 -9.87
CA GLY A 61 4.10 19.09 -10.45
C GLY A 61 3.68 18.06 -9.41
N TYR A 62 4.20 18.12 -8.18
CA TYR A 62 3.83 17.21 -7.08
C TYR A 62 2.81 17.80 -6.11
N VAL A 63 2.75 19.13 -6.01
CA VAL A 63 1.88 19.84 -5.04
C VAL A 63 0.39 19.58 -5.28
N ALA A 64 -0.32 19.26 -4.19
CA ALA A 64 -1.76 19.06 -4.16
C ALA A 64 -2.57 20.35 -4.49
N PRO A 65 -3.75 20.25 -5.12
CA PRO A 65 -4.55 21.41 -5.55
C PRO A 65 -4.92 22.37 -4.42
N GLU A 66 -5.18 21.87 -3.21
CA GLU A 66 -5.59 22.65 -2.04
C GLU A 66 -4.48 23.56 -1.51
N ILE A 67 -3.21 23.13 -1.55
CA ILE A 67 -2.05 23.98 -1.22
C ILE A 67 -2.00 25.14 -2.22
N LEU A 68 -2.18 24.85 -3.51
CA LEU A 68 -2.19 25.87 -4.57
C LEU A 68 -3.40 26.82 -4.47
N ARG A 69 -4.43 26.52 -3.67
CA ARG A 69 -5.63 27.34 -3.51
C ARG A 69 -5.63 28.23 -2.26
N TYR A 70 -4.58 28.18 -1.43
CA TYR A 70 -4.57 28.80 -0.10
C TYR A 70 -5.68 28.27 0.83
N SER A 71 -6.10 27.03 0.61
CA SER A 71 -7.03 26.37 1.52
C SER A 71 -6.26 25.74 2.67
N SER A 72 -6.91 25.54 3.81
CA SER A 72 -6.36 24.68 4.87
C SER A 72 -6.11 23.29 4.30
N TYR A 73 -4.98 22.70 4.64
CA TYR A 73 -4.62 21.36 4.19
C TYR A 73 -4.11 20.51 5.36
N GLY A 74 -4.05 19.20 5.15
CA GLY A 74 -3.61 18.23 6.16
C GLY A 74 -2.71 17.17 5.56
N THR A 75 -2.62 16.02 6.22
CA THR A 75 -1.75 14.89 5.83
C THR A 75 -1.98 14.37 4.41
N LYS A 76 -3.21 14.47 3.90
CA LYS A 76 -3.59 13.97 2.57
C LYS A 76 -2.87 14.65 1.40
N VAL A 77 -2.19 15.79 1.62
CA VAL A 77 -1.35 16.41 0.57
C VAL A 77 -0.18 15.50 0.18
N ASP A 78 0.39 14.77 1.14
CA ASP A 78 1.49 13.84 0.88
C ASP A 78 1.03 12.64 0.04
N ILE A 79 -0.23 12.20 0.23
CA ILE A 79 -0.84 11.11 -0.55
C ILE A 79 -1.00 11.51 -2.01
N PHE A 80 -1.37 12.77 -2.27
CA PHE A 80 -1.43 13.31 -3.62
C PHE A 80 -0.06 13.29 -4.29
N SER A 81 0.95 13.82 -3.61
CA SER A 81 2.33 13.81 -4.10
C SER A 81 2.81 12.39 -4.40
N LEU A 82 2.48 11.43 -3.53
CA LEU A 82 2.83 10.03 -3.73
C LEU A 82 2.10 9.40 -4.93
N GLY A 83 0.86 9.78 -5.20
CA GLY A 83 0.11 9.35 -6.39
C GLY A 83 0.73 9.88 -7.68
N VAL A 84 1.21 11.13 -7.67
CA VAL A 84 1.99 11.73 -8.78
C VAL A 84 3.30 10.96 -9.00
N ILE A 85 4.02 10.64 -7.92
CA ILE A 85 5.25 9.82 -7.97
C ILE A 85 4.95 8.43 -8.54
N LEU A 86 3.87 7.77 -8.09
CA LEU A 86 3.47 6.46 -8.58
C LEU A 86 3.22 6.47 -10.10
N TYR A 87 2.46 7.46 -10.56
CA TYR A 87 2.22 7.68 -11.98
C TYR A 87 3.56 7.80 -12.73
N ASN A 88 4.46 8.67 -12.25
CA ASN A 88 5.73 8.96 -12.90
C ASN A 88 6.63 7.71 -13.00
N ILE A 89 6.75 6.94 -11.92
CA ILE A 89 7.55 5.70 -11.91
C ILE A 89 7.05 4.68 -12.95
N LEU A 90 5.73 4.59 -13.16
CA LEU A 90 5.14 3.54 -14.00
C LEU A 90 5.21 3.82 -15.50
N CYS A 91 5.23 5.10 -15.90
CA CYS A 91 5.24 5.50 -17.31
C CYS A 91 6.44 6.36 -17.72
N GLY A 92 7.28 6.78 -16.77
CA GLY A 92 8.50 7.56 -17.00
C GLY A 92 8.27 9.06 -17.21
N TYR A 93 7.12 9.59 -16.79
CA TYR A 93 6.82 11.01 -16.92
C TYR A 93 5.71 11.48 -15.96
N PRO A 94 5.69 12.77 -15.56
CA PRO A 94 4.68 13.27 -14.65
C PRO A 94 3.31 13.42 -15.33
N PRO A 95 2.19 13.25 -14.59
CA PRO A 95 0.83 13.40 -15.11
C PRO A 95 0.52 14.83 -15.53
N PHE A 96 1.15 15.82 -14.90
CA PHE A 96 0.93 17.24 -15.16
C PHE A 96 2.19 17.87 -15.78
N ARG A 97 2.23 17.95 -17.11
CA ARG A 97 3.36 18.54 -17.85
C ARG A 97 3.03 19.92 -18.39
N GLY A 98 4.00 20.82 -18.45
CA GLY A 98 3.84 22.12 -19.10
C GLY A 98 5.17 22.65 -19.57
N ASN A 99 5.14 23.63 -20.48
CA ASN A 99 6.36 24.27 -21.01
C ASN A 99 7.00 25.22 -19.98
N ASN A 100 6.26 25.58 -18.94
CA ASN A 100 6.70 26.43 -17.85
C ASN A 100 5.96 26.08 -16.55
N VAL A 101 6.47 26.59 -15.43
CA VAL A 101 5.93 26.35 -14.09
C VAL A 101 4.45 26.78 -13.98
N LYS A 102 4.06 27.88 -14.63
CA LYS A 102 2.67 28.38 -14.61
C LYS A 102 1.70 27.40 -15.27
N GLU A 103 2.08 26.78 -16.38
CA GLU A 103 1.28 25.74 -17.03
C GLU A 103 1.16 24.48 -16.18
N ILE A 104 2.26 24.06 -15.54
CA ILE A 104 2.26 22.91 -14.62
C ILE A 104 1.30 23.18 -13.47
N PHE A 105 1.39 24.35 -12.82
CA PHE A 105 0.46 24.73 -11.75
C PHE A 105 -1.00 24.75 -12.21
N LYS A 106 -1.29 25.28 -13.40
CA LYS A 106 -2.66 25.29 -13.94
C LYS A 106 -3.19 23.86 -14.15
N LYS A 107 -2.34 22.93 -14.55
CA LYS A 107 -2.71 21.52 -14.74
C LYS A 107 -2.84 20.78 -13.40
N ASN A 108 -1.93 20.98 -12.44
CA ASN A 108 -2.09 20.47 -11.07
C ASN A 108 -3.40 20.94 -10.44
N MET A 109 -3.73 22.23 -10.52
CA MET A 109 -4.99 22.77 -10.00
C MET A 109 -6.24 22.18 -10.67
N ARG A 110 -6.15 21.81 -11.95
CA ARG A 110 -7.23 21.12 -12.66
C ARG A 110 -7.36 19.67 -12.20
N CYS A 111 -6.23 19.02 -11.93
CA CYS A 111 -6.14 17.65 -11.47
C CYS A 111 -6.82 16.65 -12.41
N ASN A 112 -6.56 16.79 -13.71
CA ASN A 112 -7.07 15.87 -14.72
C ASN A 112 -5.95 14.88 -15.11
N ILE A 113 -6.02 13.67 -14.58
CA ILE A 113 -5.08 12.57 -14.90
C ILE A 113 -5.65 11.76 -16.05
N SER A 114 -4.82 11.45 -17.05
CA SER A 114 -5.21 10.63 -18.21
C SER A 114 -4.27 9.42 -18.34
N PHE A 115 -4.85 8.29 -18.73
CA PHE A 115 -4.13 7.03 -18.94
C PHE A 115 -4.14 6.60 -20.41
N ASN A 116 -4.34 7.53 -21.35
CA ASN A 116 -4.60 7.22 -22.77
C ASN A 116 -3.32 6.99 -23.60
N THR A 117 -2.15 6.97 -22.97
CA THR A 117 -0.88 6.78 -23.69
C THR A 117 -0.51 5.30 -23.80
N LYS A 118 0.32 4.96 -24.80
CA LYS A 118 0.85 3.59 -24.99
C LYS A 118 1.44 2.95 -23.73
N HIS A 119 2.07 3.74 -22.84
CA HIS A 119 2.69 3.23 -21.60
C HIS A 119 1.67 2.76 -20.55
N TRP A 120 0.42 3.21 -20.66
CA TRP A 120 -0.67 2.91 -19.72
C TRP A 120 -1.62 1.82 -20.21
N LEU A 121 -1.61 1.53 -21.53
CA LEU A 121 -2.48 0.51 -22.13
C LEU A 121 -2.25 -0.89 -21.53
N THR A 122 -1.02 -1.20 -21.11
CA THR A 122 -0.63 -2.50 -20.56
C THR A 122 -0.69 -2.58 -19.03
N LYS A 123 -1.06 -1.49 -18.35
CA LYS A 123 -1.10 -1.44 -16.88
C LYS A 123 -2.48 -1.87 -16.37
N SER A 124 -2.50 -2.61 -15.26
CA SER A 124 -3.73 -3.14 -14.65
C SER A 124 -4.69 -2.03 -14.22
N GLU A 125 -5.99 -2.30 -14.24
CA GLU A 125 -6.98 -1.31 -13.80
C GLU A 125 -6.80 -0.91 -12.33
N ASN A 126 -6.48 -1.88 -11.45
CA ASN A 126 -6.17 -1.62 -10.03
C ASN A 126 -5.10 -0.53 -9.82
N VAL A 127 -4.11 -0.40 -10.73
CA VAL A 127 -3.08 0.63 -10.55
C VAL A 127 -3.58 2.01 -10.98
N LYS A 128 -4.47 2.09 -11.96
CA LYS A 128 -5.09 3.35 -12.39
C LYS A 128 -6.07 3.83 -11.32
N GLU A 129 -6.89 2.92 -10.79
CA GLU A 129 -7.83 3.19 -9.70
C GLU A 129 -7.14 3.77 -8.46
N ILE A 130 -6.07 3.14 -7.97
CA ILE A 130 -5.35 3.66 -6.80
C ILE A 130 -4.69 5.01 -7.07
N ILE A 131 -4.14 5.24 -8.27
CA ILE A 131 -3.59 6.54 -8.64
C ILE A 131 -4.69 7.61 -8.63
N LEU A 132 -5.88 7.32 -9.19
CA LEU A 132 -7.00 8.25 -9.17
C LEU A 132 -7.45 8.55 -7.74
N TRP A 133 -7.53 7.54 -6.88
CA TRP A 133 -7.95 7.70 -5.49
C TRP A 133 -6.91 8.48 -4.65
N MET A 134 -5.62 8.23 -4.86
CA MET A 134 -4.53 9.00 -4.25
C MET A 134 -4.48 10.44 -4.76
N CYS A 135 -4.85 10.67 -6.02
CA CYS A 135 -4.85 11.98 -6.66
C CYS A 135 -6.24 12.63 -6.71
N SER A 136 -7.20 12.21 -5.88
CA SER A 136 -8.51 12.88 -5.79
C SER A 136 -8.32 14.37 -5.52
N LYS A 137 -8.97 15.21 -6.33
CA LYS A 137 -8.83 16.66 -6.27
C LYS A 137 -9.33 17.24 -4.95
N ASN A 138 -10.47 16.73 -4.49
CA ASN A 138 -10.99 17.03 -3.17
C ASN A 138 -10.26 16.13 -2.15
N PRO A 139 -9.64 16.70 -1.10
CA PRO A 139 -8.97 15.92 -0.06
C PRO A 139 -9.89 14.93 0.64
N ASP A 140 -11.19 15.23 0.78
CA ASP A 140 -12.12 14.33 1.47
C ASP A 140 -12.33 13.02 0.72
N ASP A 141 -12.36 13.08 -0.61
CA ASP A 141 -12.45 11.93 -1.52
C ASP A 141 -11.11 11.21 -1.73
N ARG A 142 -10.02 11.76 -1.18
CA ARG A 142 -8.67 11.20 -1.29
C ARG A 142 -8.42 10.18 -0.18
N CYS A 143 -7.82 9.05 -0.51
CA CYS A 143 -7.43 8.07 0.50
C CYS A 143 -6.39 8.62 1.48
N THR A 144 -6.36 8.01 2.66
CA THR A 144 -5.24 8.09 3.61
C THR A 144 -4.18 7.03 3.28
N ALA A 145 -3.00 7.14 3.89
CA ALA A 145 -1.93 6.16 3.74
C ALA A 145 -2.40 4.72 4.08
N ILE A 146 -3.10 4.57 5.21
CA ILE A 146 -3.60 3.27 5.67
C ILE A 146 -4.68 2.70 4.74
N GLN A 147 -5.58 3.53 4.23
CA GLN A 147 -6.57 3.10 3.24
C GLN A 147 -5.92 2.66 1.94
N ALA A 148 -4.91 3.40 1.46
CA ALA A 148 -4.18 3.04 0.25
C ALA A 148 -3.46 1.69 0.41
N LEU A 149 -2.87 1.39 1.57
CA LEU A 149 -2.23 0.09 1.86
C LEU A 149 -3.19 -1.09 1.74
N GLY A 150 -4.49 -0.88 1.99
CA GLY A 150 -5.54 -1.89 1.83
C GLY A 150 -6.03 -2.06 0.40
N HIS A 151 -5.59 -1.24 -0.56
CA HIS A 151 -6.03 -1.35 -1.95
C HIS A 151 -5.52 -2.65 -2.59
N PRO A 152 -6.32 -3.34 -3.44
CA PRO A 152 -5.92 -4.59 -4.11
C PRO A 152 -4.59 -4.56 -4.87
N TRP A 153 -4.13 -3.37 -5.26
CA TRP A 153 -2.82 -3.20 -5.90
C TRP A 153 -1.62 -3.45 -4.96
N PHE A 154 -1.79 -3.22 -3.65
CA PHE A 154 -0.74 -3.42 -2.64
C PHE A 154 -0.88 -4.73 -1.85
N LEU A 155 -1.98 -5.45 -2.06
CA LEU A 155 -2.22 -6.76 -1.46
C LEU A 155 -1.49 -7.85 -2.26
N PRO A 156 -1.07 -8.95 -1.60
CA PRO A 156 -0.55 -10.11 -2.30
C PRO A 156 -1.58 -10.61 -3.32
N LYS A 157 -1.13 -11.04 -4.49
CA LYS A 157 -2.03 -11.72 -5.43
C LYS A 157 -2.43 -13.05 -4.78
N LEU A 158 -3.70 -13.43 -4.92
CA LEU A 158 -4.20 -14.73 -4.40
C LEU A 158 -3.37 -15.92 -4.89
N THR A 159 -2.73 -15.81 -6.07
CA THR A 159 -1.80 -16.80 -6.61
C THR A 159 -0.54 -16.98 -5.75
N ASP A 160 -0.03 -15.91 -5.16
CA ASP A 160 1.18 -15.95 -4.32
C ASP A 160 0.86 -16.58 -2.96
N MET A 161 -0.37 -16.42 -2.48
CA MET A 161 -0.86 -17.07 -1.25
C MET A 161 -1.03 -18.59 -1.45
N HIS A 162 -1.57 -19.05 -2.58
CA HIS A 162 -1.66 -20.49 -2.87
C HIS A 162 -0.29 -21.15 -3.11
N MET A 163 0.68 -20.43 -3.71
CA MET A 163 2.05 -20.94 -3.84
C MET A 163 2.79 -20.97 -2.49
N ALA A 164 2.62 -19.97 -1.63
CA ALA A 164 3.23 -19.95 -0.30
C ALA A 164 2.69 -21.06 0.62
N SER A 165 1.39 -21.37 0.53
CA SER A 165 0.78 -22.50 1.25
C SER A 165 1.30 -23.85 0.73
N ASN A 166 1.44 -24.02 -0.58
CA ASN A 166 2.00 -25.26 -1.17
C ASN A 166 3.49 -25.45 -0.86
N MET A 167 4.28 -24.37 -0.79
CA MET A 167 5.69 -24.43 -0.39
C MET A 167 5.85 -24.82 1.08
N ASN A 168 4.97 -24.34 1.96
CA ASN A 168 4.96 -24.76 3.36
C ASN A 168 4.49 -26.22 3.54
N GLU A 169 3.56 -26.71 2.70
CA GLU A 169 3.18 -28.12 2.69
C GLU A 169 4.28 -29.05 2.17
N LEU A 170 5.01 -28.64 1.13
CA LEU A 170 6.15 -29.40 0.59
C LEU A 170 7.32 -29.44 1.58
N ALA A 171 7.65 -28.30 2.20
CA ALA A 171 8.67 -28.23 3.25
C ALA A 171 8.29 -29.04 4.51
N ASN A 172 7.00 -29.08 4.87
CA ASN A 172 6.52 -29.93 5.96
C ASN A 172 6.51 -31.42 5.59
N LYS A 173 6.24 -31.79 4.33
CA LYS A 173 6.31 -33.18 3.87
C LYS A 173 7.74 -33.74 3.93
N ASP A 174 8.74 -32.96 3.56
CA ASP A 174 10.15 -33.38 3.66
C ASP A 174 10.60 -33.53 5.12
N MET A 175 10.04 -32.73 6.05
CA MET A 175 10.28 -32.85 7.48
C MET A 175 9.52 -34.01 8.14
N ILE A 176 8.38 -34.42 7.58
CA ILE A 176 7.58 -35.58 8.04
C ILE A 176 8.18 -36.89 7.50
N MET A 177 8.67 -36.92 6.26
CA MET A 177 9.23 -38.14 5.65
C MET A 177 10.54 -38.59 6.29
N GLN A 178 11.30 -37.67 6.90
CA GLN A 178 12.51 -37.99 7.66
C GLN A 178 12.20 -38.42 9.12
N LYS A 179 11.01 -38.14 9.64
CA LYS A 179 10.59 -38.55 10.99
C LYS A 179 9.86 -39.90 11.03
N THR A 180 9.37 -40.39 9.90
CA THR A 180 8.63 -41.66 9.82
C THR A 180 9.51 -42.91 9.71
N THR A 181 10.84 -42.79 9.69
CA THR A 181 11.74 -43.96 9.72
C THR A 181 12.15 -44.40 11.14
N GLU A 182 11.80 -43.66 12.19
CA GLU A 182 12.20 -43.97 13.58
C GLU A 182 11.05 -44.34 14.53
N TYR A 183 9.81 -44.45 14.05
CA TYR A 183 8.69 -44.81 14.92
C TYR A 183 7.64 -45.67 14.22
N ASP A 184 7.95 -46.94 13.98
CA ASP A 184 6.93 -47.98 13.78
C ASP A 184 7.47 -49.37 14.16
N MET A 185 7.69 -49.54 15.47
CA MET A 185 7.61 -50.85 16.12
C MET A 185 6.48 -50.83 17.14
N CYS A 186 5.24 -51.15 16.72
CA CYS A 186 4.36 -51.97 17.55
C CYS A 186 3.13 -52.45 16.77
N LYS A 187 2.75 -53.68 17.08
CA LYS A 187 1.79 -54.53 16.38
C LYS A 187 0.37 -54.40 16.97
N LYS A 188 -0.60 -54.82 16.14
CA LYS A 188 -1.96 -55.37 16.46
C LYS A 188 -3.10 -54.36 16.73
N CYS A 189 -4.00 -54.21 15.75
CA CYS A 189 -5.40 -54.72 15.74
C CYS A 189 -6.23 -53.96 14.68
N LYS A 190 -6.66 -54.60 13.57
CA LYS A 190 -7.99 -55.23 13.30
C LYS A 190 -9.15 -54.24 12.96
N HIS A 191 -9.49 -54.15 11.66
CA HIS A 191 -10.82 -54.04 10.97
C HIS A 191 -11.93 -53.17 11.63
N TYR A 192 -12.72 -52.29 10.98
CA TYR A 192 -13.21 -52.14 9.59
C TYR A 192 -13.80 -50.68 9.46
N PRO A 193 -14.10 -50.14 8.24
CA PRO A 193 -14.42 -48.74 7.95
C PRO A 193 -15.92 -48.43 8.06
N ILE A 194 -16.34 -47.18 7.77
CA ILE A 194 -17.51 -46.81 6.93
C ILE A 194 -17.66 -45.28 6.88
N GLU A 195 -17.87 -44.79 5.67
CA GLU A 195 -18.27 -43.44 5.26
C GLU A 195 -19.72 -43.10 5.64
N ASN A 196 -20.04 -41.82 5.82
CA ASN A 196 -20.97 -41.04 4.96
C ASN A 196 -21.53 -39.78 5.65
N ASN A 197 -21.20 -38.62 5.07
CA ASN A 197 -22.12 -37.62 4.51
C ASN A 197 -23.51 -37.42 5.16
N GLU A 198 -23.80 -36.21 5.67
CA GLU A 198 -24.52 -35.13 4.94
C GLU A 198 -25.03 -33.97 5.84
N LYS A 199 -24.97 -32.76 5.26
CA LYS A 199 -25.88 -31.60 5.40
C LYS A 199 -25.86 -30.72 6.67
N GLY A 200 -25.66 -29.41 6.43
CA GLY A 200 -25.99 -28.36 7.39
C GLY A 200 -25.48 -26.97 6.98
N ASN A 201 -26.16 -26.35 6.01
CA ASN A 201 -25.94 -24.96 5.58
C ASN A 201 -26.34 -24.00 6.71
N ASN A 202 -25.44 -23.13 7.21
CA ASN A 202 -25.79 -22.06 8.15
C ASN A 202 -24.97 -20.79 7.91
N ASN A 203 -25.69 -19.69 7.67
CA ASN A 203 -25.22 -18.32 7.39
C ASN A 203 -24.51 -17.61 8.57
N ASN A 204 -23.59 -18.29 9.27
CA ASN A 204 -22.78 -17.70 10.35
C ASN A 204 -21.32 -17.41 9.93
N ASP A 205 -20.88 -17.93 8.78
CA ASP A 205 -19.48 -17.80 8.34
C ASP A 205 -19.13 -16.40 7.80
N ILE A 206 -20.09 -15.62 7.31
CA ILE A 206 -19.80 -14.30 6.72
C ILE A 206 -19.46 -13.26 7.80
N ILE A 207 -20.06 -13.38 9.00
CA ILE A 207 -19.81 -12.44 10.09
C ILE A 207 -18.53 -12.81 10.86
N GLN A 208 -18.24 -14.11 11.01
CA GLN A 208 -16.97 -14.58 11.58
C GLN A 208 -15.77 -14.30 10.66
N ASN A 209 -15.93 -14.36 9.34
CA ASN A 209 -14.83 -14.06 8.41
C ASN A 209 -14.42 -12.58 8.42
N ASN A 210 -15.35 -11.65 8.68
CA ASN A 210 -15.00 -10.23 8.83
C ASN A 210 -14.34 -9.92 10.19
N GLN A 211 -14.68 -10.64 11.25
CA GLN A 211 -14.00 -10.50 12.54
C GLN A 211 -12.61 -11.15 12.51
N ASN A 212 -12.45 -12.27 11.80
CA ASN A 212 -11.16 -12.93 11.61
C ASN A 212 -10.21 -12.07 10.77
N SER A 213 -10.68 -11.43 9.68
CA SER A 213 -9.81 -10.54 8.89
C SER A 213 -9.33 -9.34 9.71
N ILE A 214 -10.21 -8.71 10.50
CA ILE A 214 -9.85 -7.59 11.39
C ILE A 214 -8.88 -8.02 12.49
N ASN A 215 -9.07 -9.22 13.06
CA ASN A 215 -8.17 -9.78 14.06
C ASN A 215 -6.81 -10.15 13.47
N ASP A 216 -6.78 -10.63 12.23
CA ASP A 216 -5.53 -10.88 11.49
C ASP A 216 -4.80 -9.57 11.20
N TYR A 217 -5.49 -8.50 10.79
CA TYR A 217 -4.88 -7.18 10.61
C TYR A 217 -4.28 -6.63 11.91
N LYS A 218 -4.98 -6.75 13.05
CA LYS A 218 -4.44 -6.37 14.37
C LYS A 218 -3.22 -7.22 14.74
N LYS A 219 -3.25 -8.53 14.49
CA LYS A 219 -2.14 -9.43 14.77
C LYS A 219 -0.91 -9.14 13.91
N TYR A 220 -1.08 -8.81 12.63
CA TYR A 220 0.01 -8.37 11.75
C TYR A 220 0.57 -7.00 12.17
N HIS A 221 -0.29 -6.06 12.58
CA HIS A 221 0.11 -4.75 13.09
C HIS A 221 0.96 -4.85 14.36
N ASP A 222 0.53 -5.67 15.33
CA ASP A 222 1.23 -5.86 16.61
C ASP A 222 2.54 -6.65 16.47
N THR A 223 2.69 -7.43 15.40
CA THR A 223 3.93 -8.15 15.10
C THR A 223 4.97 -7.22 14.47
N MET A 224 4.55 -6.26 13.65
CA MET A 224 5.45 -5.29 13.01
C MET A 224 6.02 -4.26 14.00
N LEU A 225 5.28 -3.91 15.05
CA LEU A 225 5.73 -2.98 16.09
C LEU A 225 6.74 -3.58 17.08
N LYS A 226 6.93 -4.90 17.10
CA LYS A 226 7.86 -5.60 17.99
C LYS A 226 9.26 -5.83 17.40
N ILE A 227 9.51 -5.33 16.19
CA ILE A 227 10.78 -5.50 15.46
C ILE A 227 11.60 -4.18 15.43
N TYR A 228 11.18 -3.18 16.21
CA TYR A 228 11.95 -1.98 16.55
C TYR A 228 12.06 -1.85 18.06
#